data_AF-A0A950IHV2-F1
#
_entry.id   AF-A0A950IHV2-F1
#
_cell.length_a   1.000
_cell.length_b   1.000
_cell.length_c   1.000
_cell.angle_alpha   90.00
_cell.angle_beta   90.00
_cell.angle_gamma   90.00
#
_symmetry.space_group_name_H-M   'P 1'
#
loop_
_entity.id
_entity.type
_entity.pdbx_description
1 polymer ?
#
loop_
_entity_poly.entity_id
_entity_poly.type
_entity_poly.pdbx_seq_one_letter_code
_entity_poly.pdbx_strand_id
1 'polypeptide(L)'
;MRANRGICRHLSISQRNAPPPETAHKNNAKAGCHPDRFIPYIQPHEFEALLFSDVSTLVGTEPNWQRAAGALNAVRAATISPEHINDRPETKPAAHLERELKHPNYKKRRHGPVIAGHIGLSKIESECPFFAAWLDQIRKLAT
;
A
#
# COMPACT_ATOMS: atom_id res chain seq x y z
N MET A 1 36.12 24.25 7.42
CA MET A 1 35.65 23.18 8.34
C MET A 1 34.21 23.49 8.75
N ARG A 2 33.32 22.50 8.58
CA ARG A 2 31.97 22.29 9.16
C ARG A 2 30.86 23.32 8.89
N ALA A 3 29.90 22.87 8.08
CA ALA A 3 28.56 23.40 7.93
C ALA A 3 27.68 23.09 9.15
N ASN A 4 26.86 24.04 9.57
CA ASN A 4 25.81 23.87 10.57
C ASN A 4 24.45 23.91 9.85
N ARG A 5 23.78 22.76 9.69
CA ARG A 5 22.38 22.68 9.23
C ARG A 5 21.50 22.46 10.45
N GLY A 6 20.74 23.48 10.82
CA GLY A 6 19.63 23.34 11.76
C GLY A 6 18.47 22.62 11.07
N ILE A 7 18.06 21.48 11.64
CA ILE A 7 16.78 20.84 11.34
C ILE A 7 15.92 20.94 12.59
N CYS A 8 14.80 21.64 12.48
CA CYS A 8 13.79 21.75 13.51
C CYS A 8 12.89 20.49 13.48
N ARG A 9 12.62 19.96 14.68
CA ARG A 9 11.80 18.76 14.93
C ARG A 9 10.31 19.05 14.75
N HIS A 10 9.55 18.10 14.20
CA HIS A 10 8.32 17.53 14.78
C HIS A 10 7.64 16.57 13.79
N LEU A 11 7.66 15.26 14.07
CA LEU A 11 6.65 14.32 13.58
C LEU A 11 6.28 13.38 14.73
N SER A 12 5.05 13.53 15.20
CA SER A 12 4.46 12.77 16.30
C SER A 12 4.04 11.36 15.84
N ILE A 13 4.50 10.36 16.59
CA ILE A 13 3.72 9.19 17.05
C ILE A 13 2.90 8.46 15.96
N SER A 14 3.56 7.67 15.11
CA SER A 14 3.09 6.32 14.70
C SER A 14 4.14 5.45 13.99
N GLN A 15 5.43 5.75 14.13
CA GLN A 15 6.53 4.95 13.53
C GLN A 15 6.91 3.71 14.38
N ARG A 16 6.11 3.32 15.39
CA ARG A 16 6.59 2.38 16.42
C ARG A 16 6.70 0.91 16.01
N ASN A 17 6.32 0.51 14.80
CA ASN A 17 6.50 -0.87 14.32
C ASN A 17 7.06 -0.98 12.89
N ALA A 18 7.63 0.08 12.33
CA ALA A 18 8.50 -0.09 11.17
C ALA A 18 9.81 -0.75 11.67
N PRO A 19 10.30 -1.84 11.04
CA PRO A 19 11.60 -2.36 11.40
C PRO A 19 12.64 -1.23 11.28
N PRO A 20 13.60 -1.12 12.21
CA PRO A 20 14.59 -0.06 12.16
C PRO A 20 15.30 -0.10 10.81
N PRO A 21 15.74 1.05 10.24
CA PRO A 21 16.40 1.09 8.95
C PRO A 21 17.57 0.09 8.85
N GLU A 22 18.24 -0.24 9.95
CA GLU A 22 19.26 -1.31 10.02
C GLU A 22 18.78 -2.71 9.58
N THR A 23 17.51 -3.06 9.76
CA THR A 23 16.98 -4.39 9.36
C THR A 23 16.87 -4.52 7.84
N ALA A 24 16.56 -3.42 7.14
CA ALA A 24 16.58 -3.40 5.67
C ALA A 24 18.01 -3.56 5.12
N HIS A 25 19.00 -2.91 5.75
CA HIS A 25 20.41 -3.00 5.34
C HIS A 25 20.99 -4.43 5.45
N LYS A 26 20.57 -5.22 6.45
CA LYS A 26 21.10 -6.59 6.66
C LYS A 26 20.67 -7.59 5.58
N ASN A 27 19.52 -7.40 4.93
CA ASN A 27 19.04 -8.32 3.89
C ASN A 27 19.62 -8.00 2.50
N ASN A 28 20.00 -6.74 2.27
CA ASN A 28 20.54 -6.25 1.00
C ASN A 28 21.86 -6.91 0.61
N ALA A 29 22.76 -7.14 1.59
CA ALA A 29 24.05 -7.79 1.36
C ALA A 29 23.91 -9.25 0.90
N LYS A 30 22.88 -9.98 1.36
CA LYS A 30 22.62 -11.37 0.93
C LYS A 30 22.04 -11.46 -0.48
N ALA A 31 21.34 -10.43 -0.94
CA ALA A 31 20.76 -10.35 -2.28
C ALA A 31 21.75 -9.82 -3.34
N GLY A 32 22.98 -9.47 -2.96
CA GLY A 32 23.96 -8.83 -3.85
C GLY A 32 23.55 -7.42 -4.29
N CYS A 33 22.62 -6.77 -3.57
CA CYS A 33 22.20 -5.42 -3.91
C CYS A 33 23.19 -4.41 -3.33
N HIS A 34 23.67 -3.48 -4.17
CA HIS A 34 24.44 -2.35 -3.68
C HIS A 34 23.49 -1.46 -2.85
N PRO A 35 23.87 -1.08 -1.61
CA PRO A 35 23.04 -0.21 -0.78
C PRO A 35 22.62 1.07 -1.49
N ASP A 36 23.51 1.65 -2.30
CA ASP A 36 23.25 2.89 -3.05
C ASP A 36 22.28 2.71 -4.23
N ARG A 37 21.94 1.47 -4.58
CA ARG A 37 20.96 1.12 -5.63
C ARG A 37 19.65 0.58 -5.06
N PHE A 38 19.45 0.66 -3.74
CA PHE A 38 18.25 0.18 -3.08
C PHE A 38 17.32 1.35 -2.75
N ILE A 39 16.15 1.38 -3.40
CA ILE A 39 15.08 2.33 -3.08
C ILE A 39 14.01 1.59 -2.28
N PRO A 40 14.00 1.70 -0.93
CA PRO A 40 13.07 0.95 -0.10
C PRO A 40 11.64 1.45 -0.29
N TYR A 41 10.71 0.50 -0.34
CA TYR A 41 9.29 0.74 -0.14
C TYR A 41 8.74 -0.24 0.88
N ILE A 42 8.05 0.29 1.87
CA ILE A 42 7.27 -0.50 2.82
C ILE A 42 5.82 -0.08 2.61
N GLN A 43 5.04 -0.95 1.97
CA GLN A 43 3.60 -0.77 1.88
C GLN A 43 3.02 -0.73 3.30
N PRO A 44 2.32 0.35 3.68
CA PRO A 44 1.59 0.36 4.94
C PRO A 44 0.60 -0.82 4.96
N HIS A 45 0.67 -1.60 6.04
CA HIS A 45 -0.25 -2.68 6.40
C HIS A 45 -0.23 -3.91 5.49
N GLU A 46 -0.86 -3.84 4.32
CA GLU A 46 -0.99 -4.97 3.39
C GLU A 46 -1.11 -4.45 1.94
N PHE A 47 -0.71 -5.28 0.97
CA PHE A 47 -0.90 -5.00 -0.47
C PHE A 47 -2.37 -4.67 -0.79
N GLU A 48 -3.31 -5.35 -0.12
CA GLU A 48 -4.75 -5.17 -0.30
C GLU A 48 -5.23 -3.73 -0.07
N ALA A 49 -4.52 -2.90 0.70
CA ALA A 49 -4.86 -1.48 0.84
C ALA A 49 -4.88 -0.76 -0.51
N LEU A 50 -3.93 -1.06 -1.40
CA LEU A 50 -3.86 -0.42 -2.72
C LEU A 50 -5.10 -0.70 -3.57
N LEU A 51 -5.80 -1.82 -3.34
CA LEU A 51 -6.99 -2.19 -4.10
C LEU A 51 -8.19 -1.29 -3.79
N PHE A 52 -8.18 -0.59 -2.64
CA PHE A 52 -9.22 0.37 -2.29
C PHE A 52 -9.08 1.73 -3.00
N SER A 53 -8.05 1.92 -3.83
CA SER A 53 -7.93 3.09 -4.72
C SER A 53 -9.08 3.20 -5.72
N ASP A 54 -9.69 2.08 -6.09
CA ASP A 54 -10.93 2.07 -6.88
C ASP A 54 -11.81 0.89 -6.50
N VAL A 55 -12.72 1.15 -5.55
CA VAL A 55 -13.69 0.15 -5.09
C VAL A 55 -14.60 -0.30 -6.22
N SER A 56 -14.97 0.58 -7.16
CA SER A 56 -15.86 0.24 -8.27
C SER A 56 -15.22 -0.81 -9.17
N THR A 57 -13.97 -0.61 -9.57
CA THR A 57 -13.21 -1.58 -10.38
C THR A 57 -12.93 -2.88 -9.59
N LEU A 58 -12.64 -2.76 -8.29
CA LEU A 58 -12.46 -3.93 -7.41
C LEU A 58 -13.71 -4.82 -7.42
N VAL A 59 -14.89 -4.27 -7.13
CA VAL A 59 -16.13 -5.07 -7.07
C VAL A 59 -16.62 -5.54 -8.44
N GLY A 60 -16.21 -4.87 -9.52
CA GLY A 60 -16.50 -5.27 -10.88
C GLY A 60 -15.66 -6.47 -11.39
N THR A 61 -14.65 -6.92 -10.63
CA THR A 61 -13.75 -8.00 -11.07
C THR A 61 -14.42 -9.37 -11.10
N GLU A 62 -15.45 -9.61 -10.27
CA GLU A 62 -16.23 -10.87 -10.25
C GLU A 62 -17.74 -10.56 -10.21
N PRO A 63 -18.61 -11.32 -10.90
CA PRO A 63 -20.01 -10.95 -11.08
C PRO A 63 -20.81 -10.70 -9.79
N ASN A 64 -20.54 -11.45 -8.72
CA ASN A 64 -21.32 -11.34 -7.48
C ASN A 64 -20.74 -10.34 -6.47
N TRP A 65 -19.61 -9.70 -6.76
CA TRP A 65 -18.96 -8.81 -5.80
C TRP A 65 -19.58 -7.42 -5.75
N GLN A 66 -20.40 -7.04 -6.72
CA GLN A 66 -21.08 -5.74 -6.75
C GLN A 66 -21.88 -5.46 -5.46
N ARG A 67 -22.42 -6.50 -4.82
CA ARG A 67 -23.12 -6.39 -3.52
C ARG A 67 -22.25 -5.83 -2.39
N ALA A 68 -20.92 -5.97 -2.49
CA ALA A 68 -19.96 -5.50 -1.50
C ALA A 68 -19.62 -4.00 -1.64
N ALA A 69 -20.07 -3.33 -2.70
CA ALA A 69 -19.68 -1.95 -3.01
C ALA A 69 -19.96 -1.00 -1.85
N GLY A 70 -21.15 -1.08 -1.22
CA GLY A 70 -21.50 -0.22 -0.10
C GLY A 70 -20.57 -0.39 1.10
N ALA A 71 -20.32 -1.64 1.50
CA ALA A 71 -19.46 -1.96 2.64
C ALA A 71 -18.00 -1.54 2.38
N LEU A 72 -17.45 -1.82 1.20
CA LEU A 72 -16.07 -1.47 0.87
C LEU A 72 -15.87 0.04 0.66
N ASN A 73 -16.86 0.74 0.12
CA ASN A 73 -16.82 2.20 0.04
C ASN A 73 -16.85 2.85 1.42
N ALA A 74 -17.64 2.32 2.37
CA ALA A 74 -17.66 2.82 3.74
C ALA A 74 -16.27 2.69 4.42
N VAL A 75 -15.57 1.59 4.16
CA VAL A 75 -14.19 1.38 4.64
C VAL A 75 -13.23 2.40 4.02
N ARG A 76 -13.28 2.57 2.70
CA ARG A 76 -12.44 3.57 2.01
C ARG A 76 -12.70 4.99 2.52
N ALA A 77 -13.96 5.35 2.74
CA ALA A 77 -14.36 6.68 3.18
C ALA A 77 -13.99 6.99 4.64
N ALA A 78 -13.80 5.97 5.48
CA ALA A 78 -13.39 6.14 6.87
C ALA A 78 -11.91 6.52 7.05
N THR A 79 -11.14 6.58 5.95
CA THR A 79 -9.69 6.81 5.98
C THR A 79 -9.29 7.88 4.98
N ILE A 80 -8.18 8.57 5.27
CA ILE A 80 -7.69 9.67 4.41
C ILE A 80 -7.24 9.12 3.05
N SER A 81 -6.49 8.02 3.04
CA SER A 81 -6.09 7.32 1.82
C SER A 81 -6.23 5.80 2.02
N PRO A 82 -6.23 5.01 0.94
CA PRO A 82 -6.25 3.54 1.04
C PRO A 82 -5.12 3.00 1.92
N GLU A 83 -3.96 3.67 1.92
CA GLU A 83 -2.78 3.32 2.72
C GLU A 83 -3.00 3.47 4.23
N HIS A 84 -4.08 4.12 4.67
CA HIS A 84 -4.45 4.29 6.07
C HIS A 84 -5.52 3.30 6.54
N ILE A 85 -5.94 2.36 5.68
CA ILE A 85 -6.87 1.29 6.08
C ILE A 85 -6.11 0.32 6.97
N ASN A 86 -6.13 0.54 8.29
CA ASN A 86 -5.69 -0.39 9.32
C ASN A 86 -5.89 0.18 10.73
N ASP A 87 -6.80 -0.41 11.49
CA ASP A 87 -6.91 -0.09 12.92
C ASP A 87 -6.59 -1.29 13.82
N ARG A 88 -6.96 -2.52 13.43
CA ARG A 88 -6.89 -3.76 14.22
C ARG A 88 -6.80 -5.00 13.31
N PRO A 89 -6.43 -6.20 13.82
CA PRO A 89 -6.38 -7.43 13.02
C PRO A 89 -7.67 -7.72 12.22
N GLU A 90 -8.82 -7.38 12.79
CA GLU A 90 -10.14 -7.58 12.17
C GLU A 90 -10.50 -6.53 11.11
N THR A 91 -9.78 -5.39 11.11
CA THR A 91 -10.01 -4.22 10.25
C THR A 91 -8.83 -3.94 9.32
N LYS A 92 -7.92 -4.90 9.17
CA LYS A 92 -6.88 -4.84 8.14
C LYS A 92 -7.49 -4.96 6.74
N PRO A 93 -6.83 -4.43 5.70
CA PRO A 93 -7.39 -4.40 4.35
C PRO A 93 -7.87 -5.76 3.85
N ALA A 94 -7.08 -6.82 4.04
CA ALA A 94 -7.46 -8.15 3.59
C ALA A 94 -8.68 -8.71 4.32
N ALA A 95 -8.85 -8.41 5.61
CA ALA A 95 -10.01 -8.88 6.37
C ALA A 95 -11.32 -8.28 5.84
N HIS A 96 -11.30 -7.02 5.40
CA HIS A 96 -12.44 -6.41 4.70
C HIS A 96 -12.75 -7.15 3.40
N LEU A 97 -11.74 -7.43 2.57
CA LEU A 97 -11.95 -8.14 1.30
C LEU A 97 -12.44 -9.58 1.53
N GLU A 98 -11.82 -10.31 2.46
CA GLU A 98 -12.21 -11.69 2.78
C GLU A 98 -13.62 -11.79 3.35
N ARG A 99 -14.08 -10.77 4.08
CA ARG A 99 -15.43 -10.72 4.65
C ARG A 99 -16.49 -10.35 3.61
N GLU A 100 -16.26 -9.32 2.80
CA GLU A 100 -17.30 -8.79 1.91
C GLU A 100 -17.35 -9.50 0.54
N LEU A 101 -16.20 -9.94 0.02
CA LEU A 101 -16.11 -10.52 -1.32
C LEU A 101 -16.35 -12.03 -1.28
N LYS A 102 -17.59 -12.42 -1.60
CA LYS A 102 -18.08 -13.79 -1.57
C LYS A 102 -18.63 -14.22 -2.95
N HIS A 103 -18.65 -15.53 -3.19
CA HIS A 103 -19.19 -16.15 -4.41
C HIS A 103 -18.58 -15.63 -5.74
N PRO A 104 -17.26 -15.71 -5.95
CA PRO A 104 -16.30 -16.52 -5.18
C PRO A 104 -15.69 -15.79 -3.99
N ASN A 105 -15.17 -16.54 -3.02
CA ASN A 105 -14.40 -15.94 -1.91
C ASN A 105 -13.13 -15.27 -2.43
N TYR A 106 -12.78 -14.11 -1.88
CA TYR A 106 -11.50 -13.47 -2.16
C TYR A 106 -10.31 -14.42 -1.91
N LYS A 107 -9.34 -14.42 -2.84
CA LYS A 107 -8.12 -15.21 -2.79
C LYS A 107 -6.96 -14.30 -3.14
N LYS A 108 -6.16 -13.91 -2.14
CA LYS A 108 -5.05 -12.95 -2.29
C LYS A 108 -4.21 -13.15 -3.55
N ARG A 109 -3.68 -14.37 -3.73
CA ARG A 109 -2.78 -14.70 -4.86
C ARG A 109 -3.47 -14.70 -6.23
N ARG A 110 -4.78 -14.98 -6.28
CA ARG A 110 -5.53 -15.07 -7.54
C ARG A 110 -6.12 -13.72 -7.94
N HIS A 111 -6.81 -13.08 -7.00
CA HIS A 111 -7.61 -11.90 -7.29
C HIS A 111 -6.81 -10.61 -7.09
N GLY A 112 -5.92 -10.53 -6.10
CA GLY A 112 -5.17 -9.31 -5.79
C GLY A 112 -4.45 -8.70 -7.00
N PRO A 113 -3.57 -9.46 -7.70
CA PRO A 113 -2.90 -8.97 -8.90
C PRO A 113 -3.83 -8.62 -10.05
N VAL A 114 -4.91 -9.38 -10.24
CA VAL A 114 -5.91 -9.13 -11.30
C VAL A 114 -6.64 -7.80 -11.04
N ILE A 115 -7.12 -7.59 -9.81
CA ILE A 115 -7.78 -6.34 -9.40
C ILE A 115 -6.82 -5.17 -9.59
N ALA A 116 -5.59 -5.25 -9.08
CA ALA A 116 -4.60 -4.19 -9.24
C ALA A 116 -4.30 -3.88 -10.71
N GLY A 117 -4.25 -4.92 -11.56
CA GLY A 117 -4.10 -4.77 -13.02
C GLY A 117 -5.27 -4.04 -13.66
N HIS A 118 -6.51 -4.33 -13.25
CA HIS A 118 -7.71 -3.64 -13.74
C HIS A 118 -7.78 -2.18 -13.28
N ILE A 119 -7.41 -1.90 -12.02
CA ILE A 119 -7.38 -0.53 -11.48
C ILE A 119 -6.29 0.30 -12.19
N GLY A 120 -5.12 -0.29 -12.38
CA GLY A 120 -4.00 0.34 -13.06
C GLY A 120 -3.23 1.34 -12.20
N LEU A 121 -1.99 1.61 -12.62
CA LEU A 121 -1.05 2.46 -11.87
C LEU A 121 -1.55 3.89 -11.70
N SER A 122 -2.10 4.50 -12.76
CA SER A 122 -2.58 5.89 -12.71
C SER A 122 -3.57 6.13 -11.56
N LYS A 123 -4.53 5.23 -11.37
CA LYS A 123 -5.52 5.35 -10.31
C LYS A 123 -4.92 5.05 -8.93
N ILE A 124 -4.09 4.02 -8.81
CA ILE A 124 -3.38 3.72 -7.56
C ILE A 124 -2.52 4.91 -7.12
N GLU A 125 -1.74 5.51 -8.01
CA GLU A 125 -0.88 6.66 -7.73
C GLU A 125 -1.68 7.90 -7.29
N SER A 126 -2.83 8.14 -7.93
CA SER A 126 -3.68 9.29 -7.57
C SER A 126 -4.28 9.21 -6.17
N GLU A 127 -4.41 8.00 -5.61
CA GLU A 127 -5.05 7.75 -4.32
C GLU A 127 -4.06 7.36 -3.21
N CYS A 128 -2.88 6.83 -3.58
CA CYS A 128 -1.89 6.26 -2.66
C CYS A 128 -0.58 7.06 -2.72
N PRO A 129 -0.45 8.16 -1.94
CA PRO A 129 0.69 9.06 -2.02
C PRO A 129 2.04 8.42 -1.67
N PHE A 130 2.11 7.46 -0.75
CA PHE A 130 3.40 6.81 -0.43
C PHE A 130 3.85 5.90 -1.59
N PHE A 131 2.93 5.14 -2.17
CA PHE A 131 3.20 4.35 -3.36
C PHE A 131 3.62 5.24 -4.54
N ALA A 132 2.91 6.35 -4.78
CA ALA A 132 3.22 7.29 -5.85
C ALA A 132 4.63 7.90 -5.70
N ALA A 133 4.98 8.33 -4.48
CA ALA A 133 6.29 8.89 -4.20
C ALA A 133 7.43 7.89 -4.44
N TRP A 134 7.22 6.62 -4.07
CA TRP A 134 8.18 5.56 -4.36
C TRP A 134 8.33 5.29 -5.86
N LEU A 135 7.21 5.20 -6.59
CA LEU A 135 7.24 4.93 -8.02
C LEU A 135 7.89 6.09 -8.81
N ASP A 136 7.68 7.33 -8.38
CA ASP A 136 8.36 8.51 -8.93
C ASP A 136 9.89 8.43 -8.75
N GLN A 137 10.37 7.97 -7.58
CA GLN A 137 11.81 7.75 -7.36
C GLN A 137 12.38 6.69 -8.32
N ILE A 138 11.63 5.61 -8.59
CA ILE A 138 12.05 4.58 -9.56
C ILE A 138 12.10 5.15 -10.98
N ARG A 139 11.08 5.90 -11.39
CA ARG A 139 11.01 6.49 -12.74
C ARG A 139 12.16 7.44 -13.03
N LYS A 140 12.63 8.18 -12.02
CA LYS A 140 13.81 9.06 -12.12
C LYS A 140 15.12 8.31 -12.39
N LEU A 141 15.18 6.99 -12.17
CA LEU A 141 16.35 6.18 -12.54
C LEU A 141 16.36 5.75 -14.01
N ALA A 142 15.21 5.81 -14.69
CA ALA A 142 15.10 5.46 -16.10
C ALA A 142 15.48 6.64 -17.02
N THR A 143 15.91 7.76 -16.45
CA THR A 143 16.38 8.98 -17.12
C THR A 143 17.89 9.00 -17.14
#